data_AF-J6IZ19-F1
#
_entry.id   AF-J6IZ19-F1
#
_cell.length_a   1.000
_cell.length_b   1.000
_cell.length_c   1.000
_cell.angle_alpha   90.00
_cell.angle_beta   90.00
_cell.angle_gamma   90.00
#
_symmetry.space_group_name_H-M   'P 1'
#
loop_
_entity.id
_entity.type
_entity.pdbx_description
1 polymer ?
#
loop_
_entity_poly.entity_id
_entity_poly.type
_entity_poly.pdbx_seq_one_letter_code
_entity_poly.pdbx_strand_id
1 'polypeptide(L)'
;MADLVIRDIDPALKAQLEARAKAHGRSLSDEAKALIGESATPPDPATVPDKMGTFLFSLLEPEYRGDDLWFERNDLDRPPPFSDFE
;
A
#
# COMPACT_ATOMS: atom_id res chain seq x y z
N MET A 1 -12.57 13.77 -20.81
CA MET A 1 -13.06 12.51 -20.21
C MET A 1 -12.15 11.41 -20.70
N ALA A 2 -11.57 10.63 -19.79
CA ALA A 2 -10.78 9.46 -20.19
C ALA A 2 -11.72 8.26 -20.29
N ASP A 3 -11.66 7.55 -21.41
CA ASP A 3 -12.45 6.34 -21.62
C ASP A 3 -11.60 5.11 -21.30
N LEU A 4 -12.18 4.18 -20.56
CA LEU A 4 -11.56 2.90 -20.19
C LEU A 4 -12.47 1.76 -20.63
N VAL A 5 -11.90 0.78 -21.34
CA VAL A 5 -12.59 -0.44 -21.75
C VAL A 5 -11.98 -1.62 -21.02
N ILE A 6 -12.81 -2.32 -20.23
CA ILE A 6 -12.44 -3.58 -19.59
C ILE A 6 -12.92 -4.71 -20.51
N ARG A 7 -11.98 -5.47 -21.07
CA ARG A 7 -12.26 -6.63 -21.93
C ARG A 7 -12.17 -7.92 -21.13
N ASP A 8 -12.76 -8.98 -21.68
CA ASP A 8 -12.67 -10.34 -21.13
C ASP A 8 -13.07 -10.44 -19.65
N ILE A 9 -14.11 -9.71 -19.27
CA ILE A 9 -14.68 -9.78 -17.93
C ILE A 9 -15.35 -11.14 -17.72
N ASP A 10 -15.11 -11.76 -16.56
CA ASP A 10 -15.80 -12.97 -16.15
C ASP A 10 -17.33 -12.77 -16.24
N PRO A 11 -18.08 -13.64 -16.96
CA PRO A 11 -19.53 -13.56 -17.05
C PRO A 11 -20.23 -13.50 -15.68
N ALA A 12 -19.70 -14.20 -14.67
CA ALA A 12 -20.25 -14.19 -13.32
C ALA A 12 -20.08 -12.81 -12.66
N LEU A 13 -18.90 -12.20 -12.83
CA LEU A 13 -18.62 -10.85 -12.33
C LEU A 13 -19.51 -9.81 -13.01
N LYS A 14 -19.70 -9.93 -14.32
CA LYS A 14 -20.60 -9.05 -15.07
C LYS A 14 -22.04 -9.13 -14.54
N ALA A 15 -22.55 -10.33 -14.32
CA ALA A 15 -23.90 -10.52 -13.78
C ALA A 15 -24.07 -9.92 -12.37
N GLN A 16 -23.04 -10.04 -11.51
CA GLN A 16 -23.05 -9.41 -10.19
C GLN A 16 -23.08 -7.89 -10.28
N LEU A 17 -22.30 -7.29 -11.19
CA LEU A 17 -22.29 -5.84 -11.42
C LEU A 17 -23.64 -5.33 -11.92
N GLU A 18 -24.29 -6.05 -12.84
CA GLU A 18 -25.62 -5.70 -13.34
C GLU A 18 -26.68 -5.76 -12.23
N ALA A 19 -26.65 -6.80 -11.39
CA ALA A 19 -27.55 -6.93 -10.25
C ALA A 19 -27.37 -5.78 -9.25
N ARG A 20 -26.12 -5.42 -8.95
CA ARG A 20 -25.76 -4.31 -8.05
C ARG A 20 -26.20 -2.96 -8.62
N ALA A 21 -25.94 -2.71 -9.91
CA ALA A 21 -26.37 -1.48 -10.58
C ALA A 21 -27.90 -1.32 -10.53
N LYS A 22 -28.65 -2.41 -10.76
CA LYS A 22 -30.12 -2.42 -10.63
C LYS A 22 -30.58 -2.12 -9.21
N ALA A 23 -29.94 -2.71 -8.20
CA ALA A 23 -30.27 -2.46 -6.80
C ALA A 23 -30.03 -0.99 -6.40
N HIS A 24 -28.98 -0.36 -6.93
CA HIS A 24 -28.66 1.04 -6.66
C HIS A 24 -29.38 2.04 -7.59
N GLY A 25 -30.17 1.57 -8.56
CA GLY A 25 -30.86 2.43 -9.53
C GLY A 25 -29.91 3.20 -10.46
N ARG A 26 -28.73 2.63 -10.76
CA ARG A 26 -27.67 3.25 -11.56
C ARG A 26 -27.47 2.52 -12.88
N SER A 27 -26.83 3.21 -13.84
CA SER A 27 -26.32 2.53 -15.03
C SER A 27 -25.13 1.63 -14.67
N LEU A 28 -24.88 0.60 -15.47
CA LEU A 28 -23.74 -0.31 -15.25
C LEU A 28 -22.41 0.46 -15.22
N SER A 29 -22.25 1.44 -16.12
CA SER A 29 -21.06 2.28 -16.19
C SER A 29 -20.90 3.19 -14.97
N ASP A 30 -22.00 3.72 -14.43
CA ASP A 30 -21.93 4.59 -13.25
C ASP A 30 -21.66 3.80 -11.98
N GLU A 31 -22.19 2.58 -11.87
CA GLU A 31 -21.83 1.67 -10.78
C GLU A 31 -20.36 1.23 -10.87
N ALA A 32 -19.86 0.94 -12.08
CA ALA A 32 -18.46 0.62 -12.28
C ALA A 32 -17.54 1.80 -11.89
N LYS A 33 -17.90 3.04 -12.25
CA LYS A 33 -17.16 4.24 -11.84
C LYS A 33 -17.18 4.41 -10.32
N ALA A 34 -18.32 4.18 -9.66
CA ALA A 34 -18.44 4.29 -8.21
C ALA A 34 -17.51 3.29 -7.51
N LEU A 35 -17.54 2.02 -7.94
CA LEU A 35 -16.66 0.97 -7.41
C LEU A 35 -15.17 1.28 -7.61
N ILE A 36 -14.80 1.72 -8.82
CA ILE A 36 -13.41 2.13 -9.10
C ILE A 36 -13.04 3.32 -8.19
N GLY A 37 -13.92 4.32 -8.06
CA GLY A 37 -13.69 5.48 -7.20
C GLY A 37 -13.52 5.12 -5.73
N GLU A 38 -14.36 4.23 -5.20
CA GLU A 38 -14.24 3.71 -3.83
C GLU A 38 -12.89 3.02 -3.62
N SER A 39 -12.45 2.19 -4.58
CA SER A 39 -11.18 1.45 -4.49
C SER A 39 -9.94 2.31 -4.75
N ALA A 40 -10.06 3.34 -5.60
CA ALA A 40 -8.96 4.20 -6.02
C ALA A 40 -8.80 5.42 -5.12
N THR A 41 -9.75 5.66 -4.20
CA THR A 41 -9.60 6.67 -3.16
C THR A 41 -8.43 6.25 -2.29
N PRO A 42 -7.29 6.95 -2.32
CA PRO A 42 -6.21 6.64 -1.40
C PRO A 42 -6.77 6.80 0.01
N PRO A 43 -6.45 5.88 0.92
CA PRO A 43 -6.94 5.97 2.29
C PRO A 43 -6.56 7.33 2.86
N ASP A 44 -7.50 7.97 3.56
CA ASP A 44 -7.32 9.31 4.12
C ASP A 44 -6.01 9.30 4.93
N PRO A 45 -5.06 10.24 4.68
CA PRO A 45 -3.83 10.33 5.46
C PRO A 45 -4.08 10.49 6.97
N ALA A 46 -5.29 10.85 7.41
CA ALA A 46 -5.70 10.84 8.81
C ALA A 46 -6.09 9.43 9.34
N THR A 47 -6.38 8.45 8.47
CA THR A 47 -6.78 7.07 8.82
C THR A 47 -5.72 6.01 8.51
N VAL A 48 -4.76 6.30 7.64
CA VAL A 48 -3.52 5.51 7.59
C VAL A 48 -2.61 6.07 8.67
N PRO A 49 -2.14 5.27 9.65
CA PRO A 49 -1.09 5.73 10.54
C PRO A 49 0.06 6.18 9.64
N ASP A 50 0.40 7.46 9.76
CA ASP A 50 1.55 8.13 9.15
C ASP A 50 2.58 7.10 8.72
N LYS A 51 2.85 7.01 7.40
CA LYS A 51 3.78 6.05 6.77
C LYS A 51 4.80 5.61 7.81
N MET A 52 4.90 4.32 8.12
CA MET A 52 5.68 3.79 9.27
C MET A 52 6.94 4.60 9.62
N GLY A 53 7.72 5.04 8.62
CA GLY A 53 8.85 5.98 8.81
C GLY A 53 8.52 7.31 9.49
N THR A 54 7.47 8.04 9.11
CA THR A 54 7.02 9.28 9.75
C THR A 54 6.59 9.05 11.20
N PHE A 55 5.86 7.97 11.46
CA PHE A 55 5.51 7.59 12.83
C PHE A 55 6.76 7.30 13.67
N LEU A 56 7.67 6.45 13.18
CA LEU A 56 8.93 6.15 13.86
C LEU A 56 9.79 7.40 14.07
N PHE A 57 9.84 8.30 13.09
CA PHE A 57 10.55 9.57 13.17
C PHE A 57 9.96 10.51 14.24
N SER A 58 8.63 10.48 14.43
CA SER A 58 7.96 11.26 15.48
C SER A 58 8.33 10.81 16.90
N LEU A 59 8.73 9.55 17.09
CA LEU A 59 9.10 9.00 18.40
C LEU A 59 10.49 9.48 18.87
N LEU A 60 11.31 10.01 17.96
CA LEU A 60 12.64 10.54 18.27
C LEU A 60 12.56 12.03 18.61
N GLU A 61 13.31 12.48 19.61
CA GLU A 61 13.50 13.91 19.89
C GLU A 61 14.22 14.59 18.70
N PRO A 62 13.96 15.89 18.42
CA PRO A 62 14.52 16.59 17.26
C PRO A 62 16.04 16.45 17.09
N GLU A 63 16.78 16.36 18.19
CA GLU A 63 18.23 16.29 18.25
C GLU A 63 18.79 14.94 17.75
N TYR A 64 17.96 13.88 17.76
CA TYR A 64 18.34 12.52 17.33
C TYR A 64 17.83 12.18 15.91
N ARG A 65 17.28 13.15 15.19
CA ARG A 65 16.72 12.96 13.84
C ARG A 65 17.73 13.14 12.70
N GLY A 66 19.02 13.08 13.03
CA GLY A 66 20.10 13.16 12.04
C GLY A 66 20.19 11.90 11.18
N ASP A 67 20.74 12.03 9.97
CA ASP A 67 20.99 10.92 9.04
C ASP A 67 22.27 10.12 9.41
N ASP A 68 22.97 10.57 10.46
CA ASP A 68 24.22 10.00 10.94
C ASP A 68 23.95 8.85 11.91
N LEU A 69 23.42 7.74 11.37
CA LEU A 69 23.30 6.49 12.12
C LEU A 69 24.68 5.91 12.40
N TRP A 70 25.23 6.24 13.56
CA TRP A 70 26.47 5.65 14.06
C TRP A 70 26.14 4.46 14.96
N PHE A 71 26.45 3.26 14.48
CA PHE A 71 26.31 2.04 15.27
C PHE A 71 27.67 1.68 15.87
N GLU A 72 27.74 1.51 17.18
CA GLU A 72 28.88 0.83 17.81
C GLU A 72 28.90 -0.61 17.30
N ARG A 73 29.87 -0.91 16.44
CA ARG A 73 30.11 -2.27 15.99
C ARG A 73 30.72 -3.02 17.17
N ASN A 74 29.89 -3.76 17.91
CA ASN A 74 30.40 -4.73 18.87
C ASN A 74 31.17 -5.78 18.06
N ASP A 75 32.48 -5.86 18.23
CA ASP A 75 33.38 -6.79 17.53
C ASP A 75 33.12 -8.29 17.87
N LEU A 76 31.98 -8.59 18.48
CA LEU A 76 31.65 -9.89 19.05
C LEU A 76 31.17 -10.93 18.02
N ASP A 77 30.95 -10.55 16.76
CA ASP A 77 30.62 -11.48 15.68
C ASP A 77 31.59 -11.36 14.50
N ARG A 78 32.90 -11.37 14.76
CA ARG A 78 33.85 -11.62 13.66
C ARG A 78 33.61 -13.06 13.18
N PRO A 79 33.23 -13.29 11.91
CA PRO A 79 33.11 -14.64 11.41
C PRO A 79 34.47 -15.36 11.53
N PRO A 80 34.47 -16.67 11.80
CA PRO A 80 35.72 -17.43 11.92
C PRO A 80 36.55 -17.28 10.64
N PRO A 81 37.89 -17.33 10.74
CA PRO A 81 38.75 -17.19 9.57
C PRO A 81 38.47 -18.30 8.56
N PHE A 82 38.52 -17.96 7.27
CA PHE A 82 38.30 -18.90 6.17
C PHE A 82 39.35 -20.03 6.08
N SER A 83 40.34 -20.05 6.96
CA SER A 83 41.38 -21.09 7.06
C SER A 83 40.86 -22.43 7.60
N ASP A 84 39.64 -22.47 8.14
CA ASP A 84 39.08 -23.66 8.80
C ASP A 84 38.26 -24.54 7.84
N PHE A 85 38.31 -24.27 6.52
CA PHE A 85 37.59 -25.00 5.46
C PHE A 85 38.51 -25.80 4.51
N GLU A 86 39.62 -26.37 5.02
CA GLU A 86 40.41 -27.41 4.33
C GLU A 86 40.02 -28.83 4.76
#